data_AF-A0A4R3L7S5-F1
#
_entry.id   AF-A0A4R3L7S5-F1
#
_cell.length_a   1.000
_cell.length_b   1.000
_cell.length_c   1.000
_cell.angle_alpha   90.00
_cell.angle_beta   90.00
_cell.angle_gamma   90.00
#
_symmetry.space_group_name_H-M   'P 1'
#
loop_
_entity.id
_entity.type
_entity.pdbx_description
1 polymer ?
#
loop_
_entity_poly.entity_id
_entity_poly.type
_entity_poly.pdbx_seq_one_letter_code
_entity_poly.pdbx_strand_id
1 'polypeptide(L)'
;MGRHLSEVAREAIAENLTIEPILGKRLNIMDEAQLAAIVDQCANTRLIVLDTLSRIHTLDENSNGDMARLVTTLEYLAAQTGAAVLFLHHVNKNSTREGQADQQQAARGASALIDNVRWCGYVARMTEEEAQHWSDRSDLRPIGEERRGYFVRSGTSKQNYDEPQPERWYCRHEGGVLLPVDLFKAGGKKGGRRDEA
;
A
#
# COMPACT_ATOMS: atom_id res chain seq x y z
N MET A 1 8.75 15.04 0.59
CA MET A 1 7.43 15.02 1.25
C MET A 1 7.00 16.39 1.76
N GLY A 2 7.82 17.07 2.60
CA GLY A 2 7.44 18.31 3.28
C GLY A 2 6.74 19.37 2.41
N ARG A 3 7.27 19.68 1.22
CA ARG A 3 6.71 20.75 0.35
C ARG A 3 5.22 20.61 -0.03
N HIS A 4 4.66 19.40 0.03
CA HIS A 4 3.25 19.13 -0.29
C HIS A 4 2.34 19.11 0.94
N LEU A 5 2.90 19.37 2.13
CA LEU A 5 2.19 19.39 3.40
C LEU A 5 2.14 20.83 3.94
N SER A 6 1.05 21.17 4.64
CA SER A 6 0.95 22.41 5.41
C SER A 6 2.00 22.44 6.52
N GLU A 7 2.31 23.62 7.03
CA GLU A 7 3.25 23.80 8.14
C GLU A 7 2.83 22.99 9.37
N VAL A 8 1.57 23.11 9.78
CA VAL A 8 0.96 22.34 10.88
C VAL A 8 1.13 20.83 10.68
N ALA A 9 0.93 20.32 9.46
CA ALA A 9 1.10 18.90 9.19
C ALA A 9 2.56 18.44 9.27
N ARG A 10 3.53 19.30 8.90
CA ARG A 10 4.95 18.98 9.00
C ARG A 10 5.40 18.91 10.46
N GLU A 11 4.95 19.85 11.29
CA GLU A 11 5.23 19.86 12.72
C GLU A 11 4.66 18.62 13.39
N ALA A 12 3.38 18.31 13.14
CA ALA A 12 2.74 17.11 13.68
C ALA A 12 3.47 15.83 13.26
N ILE A 13 3.92 15.72 12.01
CA ILE A 13 4.72 14.56 11.55
C ILE A 13 6.08 14.52 12.23
N ALA A 14 6.79 15.64 12.34
CA ALA A 14 8.10 15.69 12.98
C ALA A 14 8.03 15.26 14.46
N GLU A 15 6.93 15.57 15.15
CA GLU A 15 6.72 15.19 16.54
C GLU A 15 6.25 13.74 16.72
N ASN A 16 5.42 13.23 15.80
CA ASN A 16 4.68 11.97 16.02
C ASN A 16 5.11 10.81 15.12
N LEU A 17 5.94 11.04 14.09
CA LEU A 17 6.44 9.97 13.21
C LEU A 17 7.86 9.57 13.63
N THR A 18 7.98 8.35 14.16
CA THR A 18 9.29 7.70 14.35
C THR A 18 9.64 6.85 13.14
N ILE A 19 10.84 7.03 12.60
CA ILE A 19 11.38 6.21 11.51
C ILE A 19 12.63 5.50 12.03
N GLU A 20 12.56 4.18 12.15
CA GLU A 20 13.68 3.35 12.58
C GLU A 20 14.23 2.53 11.40
N PRO A 21 15.44 2.83 10.90
CA PRO A 21 16.03 2.06 9.81
C PRO A 21 16.43 0.66 10.29
N ILE A 22 15.90 -0.38 9.67
CA ILE A 22 16.21 -1.79 10.01
C ILE A 22 17.20 -2.46 9.05
N LEU A 23 17.61 -1.76 7.99
CA LEU A 23 18.53 -2.30 7.00
C LEU A 23 19.86 -2.69 7.65
N GLY A 24 20.25 -3.95 7.49
CA GLY A 24 21.47 -4.50 8.09
C GLY A 24 21.38 -4.85 9.58
N LYS A 25 20.25 -4.57 10.26
CA LYS A 25 20.07 -4.85 11.69
C LYS A 25 19.61 -6.28 12.01
N ARG A 26 19.24 -7.07 10.99
CA ARG A 26 18.78 -8.46 11.13
C ARG A 26 17.61 -8.62 12.11
N LEU A 27 16.65 -7.70 12.04
CA LEU A 27 15.43 -7.76 12.83
C LEU A 27 14.70 -9.08 12.58
N ASN A 28 14.30 -9.76 13.65
CA ASN A 28 13.51 -10.98 13.61
C ASN A 28 12.41 -10.94 14.67
N ILE A 29 11.16 -10.70 14.26
CA ILE A 29 10.01 -10.66 15.19
C ILE A 29 9.63 -12.03 15.74
N MET A 30 10.20 -13.11 15.19
CA MET A 30 10.03 -14.46 15.73
C MET A 30 10.97 -14.74 16.91
N ASP A 31 11.94 -13.85 17.17
CA ASP A 31 12.78 -13.89 18.36
C ASP A 31 12.07 -13.15 19.51
N GLU A 32 11.86 -13.82 20.64
CA GLU A 32 11.06 -13.29 21.75
C GLU A 32 11.66 -12.02 22.36
N ALA A 33 12.99 -11.94 22.46
CA ALA A 33 13.66 -10.78 23.03
C ALA A 33 13.54 -9.55 22.11
N GLN A 34 13.71 -9.75 20.80
CA GLN A 34 13.50 -8.68 19.83
C GLN A 34 12.04 -8.26 19.75
N LEU A 35 11.09 -9.19 19.79
CA LEU A 35 9.66 -8.89 19.81
C LEU A 35 9.28 -8.06 21.03
N ALA A 36 9.73 -8.46 22.23
CA ALA A 36 9.48 -7.71 23.46
C ALA A 36 10.04 -6.27 23.37
N ALA A 37 11.25 -6.11 22.83
CA ALA A 37 11.84 -4.79 22.62
C ALA A 37 11.00 -3.90 21.67
N ILE A 38 10.42 -4.48 20.61
CA ILE A 38 9.51 -3.76 19.70
C ILE A 38 8.22 -3.38 20.42
N VAL A 39 7.63 -4.29 21.20
CA VAL A 39 6.42 -4.02 21.98
C VAL A 39 6.65 -2.83 22.91
N ASP A 40 7.77 -2.82 23.65
CA ASP A 40 8.12 -1.74 24.56
C ASP A 40 8.34 -0.41 23.82
N GLN A 41 9.08 -0.45 22.70
CA GLN A 41 9.35 0.73 21.88
C GLN A 41 8.06 1.31 21.27
N CYS A 42 7.09 0.47 20.95
CA CYS A 42 5.85 0.86 20.28
C CYS A 42 4.63 1.04 21.20
N ALA A 43 4.79 0.96 22.52
CA ALA A 43 3.68 0.96 23.49
C ALA A 43 2.71 2.17 23.38
N ASN A 44 3.16 3.31 22.87
CA ASN A 44 2.33 4.52 22.69
C ASN A 44 2.07 4.86 21.22
N THR A 45 2.23 3.90 20.33
CA THR A 45 2.06 4.11 18.89
C THR A 45 0.68 3.65 18.44
N ARG A 46 0.01 4.43 17.59
CA ARG A 46 -1.30 4.05 17.03
C ARG A 46 -1.20 3.16 15.78
N LEU A 47 -0.09 3.26 15.04
CA LEU A 47 0.16 2.50 13.82
C LEU A 47 1.65 2.14 13.71
N ILE A 48 1.92 0.84 13.57
CA ILE A 48 3.24 0.29 13.29
C ILE A 48 3.28 -0.12 11.82
N VAL A 49 4.27 0.36 11.07
CA VAL A 49 4.46 0.02 9.65
C VAL A 49 5.75 -0.78 9.48
N LEU A 50 5.64 -1.97 8.88
CA LEU A 50 6.75 -2.90 8.65
C LEU A 50 7.03 -3.02 7.15
N ASP A 51 8.14 -2.42 6.70
CA ASP A 51 8.55 -2.37 5.28
C ASP A 51 9.89 -3.13 5.06
N THR A 52 9.89 -4.35 4.55
CA THR A 52 8.76 -5.25 4.21
C THR A 52 8.76 -6.49 5.11
N LEU A 53 7.68 -7.28 5.06
CA LEU A 53 7.50 -8.50 5.86
C LEU A 53 8.68 -9.48 5.71
N SER A 54 9.22 -9.63 4.50
CA SER A 54 10.33 -10.56 4.22
C SER A 54 11.67 -10.17 4.89
N ARG A 55 11.75 -8.99 5.51
CA ARG A 55 12.96 -8.47 6.17
C ARG A 55 12.92 -8.59 7.69
N ILE A 56 11.82 -9.08 8.26
CA ILE A 56 11.61 -9.12 9.71
C ILE A 56 11.42 -10.53 10.28
N HIS A 57 11.61 -11.57 9.48
CA HIS A 57 11.58 -12.97 9.92
C HIS A 57 12.51 -13.85 9.09
N THR A 58 12.70 -15.10 9.52
CA THR A 58 13.52 -16.11 8.80
C THR A 58 12.72 -17.34 8.36
N LEU A 59 11.39 -17.29 8.49
CA LEU A 59 10.47 -18.38 8.13
C LEU A 59 10.30 -18.53 6.60
N ASP A 60 9.78 -19.69 6.16
CA ASP A 60 9.46 -19.95 4.74
C ASP A 60 8.09 -19.37 4.36
N GLU A 61 8.09 -18.35 3.50
CA GLU A 61 6.87 -17.67 3.03
C GLU A 61 5.92 -18.57 2.21
N ASN A 62 6.40 -19.72 1.71
CA ASN A 62 5.58 -20.70 1.01
C ASN A 62 4.90 -21.69 1.95
N SER A 63 5.29 -21.71 3.23
CA SER A 63 4.71 -22.59 4.24
C SER A 63 3.53 -21.89 4.92
N ASN A 64 2.32 -22.39 4.66
CA ASN A 64 1.10 -21.88 5.32
C ASN A 64 1.19 -21.94 6.85
N GLY A 65 1.85 -22.96 7.41
CA GLY A 65 2.02 -23.10 8.86
C GLY A 65 2.94 -22.02 9.44
N ASP A 66 4.05 -21.74 8.77
CA ASP A 66 4.98 -20.68 9.16
C ASP A 66 4.35 -19.29 9.02
N MET A 67 3.65 -19.03 7.92
CA MET A 67 2.95 -17.76 7.71
C MET A 67 1.80 -17.56 8.69
N ALA A 68 1.08 -18.63 9.09
CA ALA A 68 0.09 -18.54 10.15
C ALA A 68 0.72 -18.12 11.48
N ARG A 69 1.86 -18.72 11.86
CA ARG A 69 2.61 -18.37 13.08
C ARG A 69 3.12 -16.91 13.04
N LEU A 70 3.61 -16.48 11.89
CA LEU A 70 4.02 -15.10 11.67
C LEU A 70 2.86 -14.13 11.87
N VAL A 71 1.69 -14.43 11.30
CA VAL A 71 0.50 -13.59 11.47
C VAL A 71 0.04 -13.56 12.92
N THR A 72 0.00 -14.69 13.63
CA THR A 72 -0.30 -14.70 15.08
C THR A 72 0.68 -13.85 15.88
N THR A 73 1.96 -13.80 15.48
CA THR A 73 2.98 -12.96 16.13
C THR A 73 2.70 -11.46 15.89
N LEU A 74 2.29 -11.09 14.68
CA LEU A 74 1.87 -9.72 14.37
C LEU A 74 0.57 -9.33 15.09
N GLU A 75 -0.38 -10.25 15.22
CA GLU A 75 -1.60 -10.05 16.03
C GLU A 75 -1.27 -9.85 17.50
N TYR A 76 -0.32 -10.62 18.04
CA TYR A 76 0.18 -10.44 19.40
C TYR A 76 0.79 -9.04 19.57
N LEU A 77 1.66 -8.60 18.66
CA LEU A 77 2.23 -7.25 18.69
C LEU A 77 1.15 -6.16 18.69
N ALA A 78 0.13 -6.29 17.82
CA ALA A 78 -1.00 -5.37 17.78
C ALA A 78 -1.78 -5.37 19.10
N ALA A 79 -2.03 -6.55 19.68
CA ALA A 79 -2.76 -6.68 20.94
C ALA A 79 -2.00 -6.11 22.15
N GLN A 80 -0.67 -6.30 22.21
CA GLN A 80 0.15 -5.78 23.31
C GLN A 80 0.33 -4.26 23.26
N THR A 81 0.48 -3.70 22.05
CA THR A 81 0.70 -2.26 21.86
C THR A 81 -0.61 -1.46 21.75
N GLY A 82 -1.72 -2.12 21.43
CA GLY A 82 -2.96 -1.46 21.02
C GLY A 82 -2.88 -0.78 19.65
N ALA A 83 -1.76 -0.93 18.94
CA ALA A 83 -1.52 -0.33 17.63
C ALA A 83 -2.15 -1.17 16.51
N ALA A 84 -2.53 -0.50 15.41
CA ALA A 84 -2.68 -1.21 14.14
C ALA A 84 -1.29 -1.62 13.62
N VAL A 85 -1.16 -2.84 13.11
CA VAL A 85 0.08 -3.31 12.47
C VAL A 85 -0.17 -3.46 10.96
N LEU A 86 0.53 -2.64 10.17
CA LEU A 86 0.51 -2.68 8.72
C LEU A 86 1.86 -3.17 8.23
N PHE A 87 1.86 -4.14 7.31
CA PHE A 87 3.09 -4.62 6.69
C PHE A 87 2.99 -4.55 5.17
N LEU A 88 4.12 -4.31 4.53
CA LEU A 88 4.24 -4.38 3.08
C LEU A 88 4.72 -5.78 2.69
N HIS A 89 4.10 -6.34 1.65
CA HIS A 89 4.46 -7.63 1.09
C HIS A 89 4.56 -7.52 -0.42
N HIS A 90 5.67 -7.98 -0.99
CA HIS A 90 5.86 -7.96 -2.43
C HIS A 90 5.10 -9.13 -3.06
N VAL A 91 4.20 -8.82 -3.99
CA VAL A 91 3.54 -9.85 -4.81
C VAL A 91 4.44 -10.29 -5.96
N ASN A 92 4.28 -11.55 -6.38
CA ASN A 92 5.15 -12.17 -7.38
C ASN A 92 5.09 -11.44 -8.74
N LYS A 93 6.25 -11.36 -9.43
CA LYS A 93 6.41 -10.61 -10.70
C LYS A 93 5.43 -11.00 -11.82
N ASN A 94 4.88 -12.23 -11.79
CA ASN A 94 3.92 -12.69 -12.80
C ASN A 94 2.55 -12.02 -12.67
N SER A 95 2.03 -11.82 -11.45
CA SER A 95 0.76 -11.10 -11.24
C SER A 95 0.87 -9.62 -11.60
N THR A 96 2.06 -9.02 -11.44
CA THR A 96 2.32 -7.64 -11.87
C THR A 96 2.36 -7.48 -13.39
N ARG A 97 2.85 -8.48 -14.14
CA ARG A 97 2.93 -8.44 -15.61
C ARG A 97 1.57 -8.62 -16.30
N GLU A 98 0.67 -9.39 -15.70
CA GLU A 98 -0.65 -9.69 -16.26
C GLU A 98 -1.73 -8.70 -15.82
N GLY A 99 -1.36 -7.59 -15.15
CA GLY A 99 -2.31 -6.61 -14.64
C GLY A 99 -3.16 -7.13 -13.48
N GLN A 100 -2.83 -8.29 -12.91
CA GLN A 100 -3.56 -8.94 -11.82
C GLN A 100 -3.02 -8.59 -10.44
N ALA A 101 -2.27 -7.50 -10.29
CA ALA A 101 -1.73 -7.07 -9.00
C ALA A 101 -2.83 -6.72 -7.97
N ASP A 102 -4.04 -6.46 -8.46
CA ASP A 102 -5.25 -6.16 -7.69
C ASP A 102 -6.05 -7.41 -7.25
N GLN A 103 -5.72 -8.59 -7.78
CA GLN A 103 -6.39 -9.82 -7.37
C GLN A 103 -5.82 -10.35 -6.04
N GLN A 104 -6.70 -10.83 -5.15
CA GLN A 104 -6.28 -11.57 -3.94
C GLN A 104 -5.32 -12.73 -4.28
N GLN A 105 -5.45 -13.30 -5.48
CA GLN A 105 -4.57 -14.36 -5.98
C GLN A 105 -3.18 -13.89 -6.42
N ALA A 106 -2.88 -12.58 -6.42
CA ALA A 106 -1.57 -12.04 -6.74
C ALA A 106 -0.48 -12.47 -5.74
N ALA A 107 -0.87 -12.79 -4.51
CA ALA A 107 -0.01 -13.36 -3.47
C ALA A 107 0.06 -14.89 -3.52
N ARG A 108 -0.12 -15.52 -4.70
CA ARG A 108 0.08 -16.97 -4.87
C ARG A 108 1.47 -17.37 -4.35
N GLY A 109 1.47 -18.15 -3.26
CA GLY A 109 2.61 -18.48 -2.38
C GLY A 109 2.28 -18.28 -0.90
N ALA A 110 1.43 -17.30 -0.59
CA ALA A 110 1.09 -16.89 0.76
C ALA A 110 -0.43 -16.61 0.93
N SER A 111 -1.29 -17.52 0.43
CA SER A 111 -2.74 -17.46 0.68
C SER A 111 -3.05 -17.34 2.17
N ALA A 112 -2.25 -17.99 3.03
CA ALA A 112 -2.31 -17.84 4.48
C ALA A 112 -2.10 -16.39 4.96
N LEU A 113 -1.26 -15.58 4.32
CA LEU A 113 -1.09 -14.17 4.72
C LEU A 113 -2.37 -13.37 4.45
N ILE A 114 -2.98 -13.55 3.28
CA ILE A 114 -4.22 -12.83 2.92
C ILE A 114 -5.42 -13.37 3.69
N ASP A 115 -5.51 -14.68 3.92
CA ASP A 115 -6.64 -15.31 4.60
C ASP A 115 -6.74 -14.88 6.06
N ASN A 116 -5.59 -14.68 6.73
CA ASN A 116 -5.57 -14.34 8.16
C ASN A 116 -5.69 -12.83 8.44
N VAL A 117 -5.39 -11.93 7.48
CA VAL A 117 -5.58 -10.48 7.70
C VAL A 117 -7.04 -10.05 7.57
N ARG A 118 -7.42 -8.99 8.30
CA ARG A 118 -8.77 -8.38 8.24
C ARG A 118 -8.91 -7.28 7.19
N TRP A 119 -7.78 -6.75 6.74
CA TRP A 119 -7.70 -5.71 5.72
C TRP A 119 -6.48 -5.95 4.82
N CYS A 120 -6.65 -5.78 3.51
CA CYS A 120 -5.57 -5.83 2.53
C CYS A 120 -5.79 -4.77 1.47
N GLY A 121 -4.80 -3.89 1.30
CA GLY A 121 -4.74 -2.91 0.22
C GLY A 121 -3.69 -3.30 -0.81
N TYR A 122 -3.84 -2.81 -2.04
CA TYR A 122 -2.86 -3.00 -3.09
C TYR A 122 -2.46 -1.65 -3.71
N VAL A 123 -1.30 -1.67 -4.36
CA VAL A 123 -0.78 -0.56 -5.15
C VAL A 123 -0.30 -1.14 -6.49
N ALA A 124 -0.90 -0.70 -7.59
CA ALA A 124 -0.64 -1.22 -8.94
C ALA A 124 -0.20 -0.08 -9.87
N ARG A 125 0.77 -0.35 -10.76
CA ARG A 125 1.15 0.60 -11.81
C ARG A 125 0.11 0.59 -12.92
N MET A 126 -0.07 1.72 -13.58
CA MET A 126 -0.91 1.81 -14.78
C MET A 126 -0.43 0.84 -15.87
N THR A 127 -1.34 0.02 -16.37
CA THR A 127 -1.10 -0.88 -17.49
C THR A 127 -1.05 -0.11 -18.81
N GLU A 128 -0.53 -0.74 -19.86
CA GLU A 128 -0.55 -0.16 -21.21
C GLU A 128 -1.99 0.09 -21.68
N GLU A 129 -2.89 -0.85 -21.41
CA GLU A 129 -4.31 -0.73 -21.74
C GLU A 129 -4.97 0.44 -21.00
N GLU A 130 -4.78 0.56 -19.68
CA GLU A 130 -5.32 1.67 -18.89
C GLU A 130 -4.80 3.02 -19.42
N ALA A 131 -3.55 3.09 -19.84
CA ALA A 131 -2.93 4.32 -20.36
C ALA A 131 -3.52 4.79 -21.69
N GLN A 132 -4.12 3.89 -22.48
CA GLN A 132 -4.85 4.24 -23.70
C GLN A 132 -6.28 4.73 -23.41
N HIS A 133 -6.88 4.26 -22.32
CA HIS A 133 -8.27 4.57 -21.96
C HIS A 133 -8.42 5.84 -21.11
N TRP A 134 -7.40 6.21 -20.35
CA TRP A 134 -7.46 7.33 -19.41
C TRP A 134 -6.66 8.55 -19.88
N SER A 135 -7.12 9.73 -19.46
CA SER A 135 -6.49 11.03 -19.66
C SER A 135 -6.49 11.82 -18.36
N ASP A 136 -5.41 12.53 -18.07
CA ASP A 136 -5.28 13.49 -16.96
C ASP A 136 -5.32 14.95 -17.44
N ARG A 137 -5.74 15.19 -18.69
CA ARG A 137 -5.66 16.50 -19.36
C ARG A 137 -7.01 16.94 -19.93
N SER A 138 -7.19 18.25 -20.02
CA SER A 138 -8.44 18.86 -20.52
C SER A 138 -8.73 18.61 -22.01
N ASP A 139 -7.71 18.23 -22.77
CA ASP A 139 -7.82 17.87 -24.20
C ASP A 139 -8.15 16.38 -24.42
N LEU A 140 -8.29 15.60 -23.33
CA LEU A 140 -8.69 14.19 -23.33
C LEU A 140 -7.78 13.29 -24.18
N ARG A 141 -6.51 13.70 -24.39
CA ARG A 141 -5.49 12.83 -24.99
C ARG A 141 -5.13 11.70 -24.02
N PRO A 142 -4.98 10.46 -24.50
CA PRO A 142 -4.53 9.35 -23.66
C PRO A 142 -3.23 9.67 -22.93
N ILE A 143 -3.06 9.09 -21.74
CA ILE A 143 -1.81 9.18 -20.97
C ILE A 143 -0.65 8.60 -21.79
N GLY A 144 -0.87 7.44 -22.42
CA GLY A 144 0.10 6.79 -23.30
C GLY A 144 1.30 6.15 -22.58
N GLU A 145 2.08 5.38 -23.35
CA GLU A 145 3.19 4.56 -22.84
C GLU A 145 4.27 5.37 -22.13
N GLU A 146 4.64 6.54 -22.68
CA GLU A 146 5.71 7.37 -22.13
C GLU A 146 5.41 7.90 -20.72
N ARG A 147 4.13 8.02 -20.37
CA ARG A 147 3.70 8.63 -19.11
C ARG A 147 3.10 7.65 -18.11
N ARG A 148 2.64 6.47 -18.54
CA ARG A 148 1.94 5.52 -17.65
C ARG A 148 2.76 5.13 -16.41
N GLY A 149 4.09 5.11 -16.51
CA GLY A 149 4.99 4.79 -15.40
C GLY A 149 4.90 5.76 -14.20
N TYR A 150 4.32 6.94 -14.40
CA TYR A 150 4.06 7.91 -13.34
C TYR A 150 2.73 7.68 -12.62
N PHE A 151 1.84 6.84 -13.15
CA PHE A 151 0.50 6.64 -12.60
C PHE A 151 0.41 5.32 -11.84
N VAL A 152 -0.22 5.42 -10.67
CA VAL A 152 -0.37 4.31 -9.74
C VAL A 152 -1.79 4.30 -9.20
N ARG A 153 -2.44 3.14 -9.23
CA ARG A 153 -3.76 2.90 -8.64
C ARG A 153 -3.58 2.26 -7.27
N SER A 154 -4.36 2.70 -6.28
CA SER A 154 -4.50 2.00 -5.01
C SER A 154 -5.95 1.63 -4.77
N GLY A 155 -6.17 0.47 -4.16
CA GLY A 155 -7.49 0.03 -3.74
C GLY A 155 -7.39 -1.00 -2.61
N THR A 156 -8.54 -1.57 -2.27
CA THR A 156 -8.68 -2.56 -1.21
C THR A 156 -9.09 -3.89 -1.82
N SER A 157 -8.29 -4.93 -1.61
CA SER A 157 -8.57 -6.29 -2.09
C SER A 157 -9.33 -7.11 -1.04
N LYS A 158 -9.24 -6.77 0.24
CA LYS A 158 -9.97 -7.42 1.34
C LYS A 158 -10.31 -6.43 2.44
N GLN A 159 -11.56 -6.44 2.91
CA GLN A 159 -12.04 -5.64 4.04
C GLN A 159 -13.25 -6.31 4.66
N ASN A 160 -13.24 -6.46 5.98
CA ASN A 160 -14.29 -7.22 6.68
C ASN A 160 -15.41 -6.38 7.30
N TYR A 161 -15.19 -5.09 7.58
CA TYR A 161 -16.03 -4.31 8.50
C TYR A 161 -16.50 -2.96 7.94
N ASP A 162 -16.41 -2.73 6.63
CA ASP A 162 -16.68 -1.43 6.02
C ASP A 162 -17.24 -1.57 4.60
N GLU A 163 -17.74 -0.47 4.06
CA GLU A 163 -18.20 -0.39 2.67
C GLU A 163 -17.02 -0.46 1.69
N PRO A 164 -17.22 -1.03 0.48
CA PRO A 164 -16.21 -1.03 -0.57
C PRO A 164 -15.71 0.38 -0.88
N GLN A 165 -14.43 0.64 -0.64
CA GLN A 165 -13.83 1.93 -0.95
C GLN A 165 -13.47 2.01 -2.45
N PRO A 166 -13.79 3.13 -3.12
CA PRO A 166 -13.45 3.30 -4.52
C PRO A 166 -11.93 3.39 -4.69
N GLU A 167 -11.45 2.79 -5.77
CA GLU A 167 -10.05 2.86 -6.16
C GLU A 167 -9.66 4.31 -6.48
N ARG A 168 -8.41 4.65 -6.17
CA ARG A 168 -7.87 6.01 -6.38
C ARG A 168 -6.61 5.96 -7.22
N TRP A 169 -6.51 6.90 -8.15
CA TRP A 169 -5.31 7.12 -8.95
C TRP A 169 -4.44 8.19 -8.32
N TYR A 170 -3.13 7.98 -8.42
CA TYR A 170 -2.10 8.90 -8.01
C TYR A 170 -1.09 9.10 -9.14
N CYS A 171 -0.59 10.32 -9.27
CA CYS A 171 0.54 10.66 -10.11
C CYS A 171 1.80 10.79 -9.25
N ARG A 172 2.91 10.23 -9.72
CA ARG A 172 4.23 10.31 -9.10
C ARG A 172 4.92 11.60 -9.54
N HIS A 173 5.21 12.46 -8.57
CA HIS A 173 5.97 13.69 -8.74
C HIS A 173 7.45 13.50 -8.35
N GLU A 174 8.21 14.59 -8.45
CA GLU A 174 9.63 14.61 -8.06
C GLU A 174 9.82 14.13 -6.61
N GLY A 175 10.89 13.36 -6.40
CA GLY A 175 11.16 12.65 -5.15
C GLY A 175 10.29 11.42 -4.92
N GLY A 176 9.47 11.03 -5.91
CA GLY A 176 8.59 9.85 -5.81
C GLY A 176 7.29 10.08 -5.05
N VAL A 177 6.97 11.33 -4.68
CA VAL A 177 5.75 11.67 -3.94
C VAL A 177 4.52 11.37 -4.80
N LEU A 178 3.55 10.64 -4.24
CA LEU A 178 2.29 10.34 -4.88
C LEU A 178 1.25 11.41 -4.52
N LEU A 179 0.66 12.05 -5.53
CA LEU A 179 -0.45 13.01 -5.36
C LEU A 179 -1.71 12.46 -6.05
N PRO A 180 -2.91 12.62 -5.46
CA PRO A 180 -4.15 12.22 -6.09
C PRO A 180 -4.30 12.86 -7.48
N VAL A 181 -4.83 12.11 -8.44
CA VAL A 181 -5.13 12.61 -9.79
C VAL A 181 -6.49 12.12 -10.25
N ASP A 182 -7.29 13.03 -10.77
CA ASP A 182 -8.54 12.71 -11.43
C ASP A 182 -8.26 12.31 -12.88
N LEU A 183 -8.78 11.15 -13.28
CA LEU A 183 -8.65 10.64 -14.64
C LEU A 183 -10.01 10.67 -15.35
N PHE A 184 -9.98 11.04 -16.63
CA PHE A 184 -11.14 11.12 -17.51
C PHE A 184 -10.99 10.12 -18.66
N LYS A 185 -12.10 9.62 -19.21
CA LYS A 185 -12.05 8.75 -20.39
C LYS A 185 -11.44 9.52 -21.57
N ALA A 186 -10.37 8.97 -22.14
CA ALA A 186 -9.73 9.53 -23.32
C ALA A 186 -10.68 9.50 -24.53
N GLY A 187 -10.60 10.51 -25.40
CA GLY A 187 -11.40 10.57 -26.63
C GLY A 187 -12.90 10.88 -26.44
N GLY A 188 -13.38 11.17 -25.22
CA GLY A 188 -14.75 11.62 -25.00
C GLY A 188 -15.01 13.00 -25.61
N LYS A 189 -16.18 13.23 -26.23
CA LYS A 189 -16.63 14.60 -26.50
C LYS A 189 -16.90 15.26 -25.14
N LYS A 190 -16.34 16.45 -24.87
CA LYS A 190 -16.68 17.25 -23.68
C LYS A 190 -18.21 17.28 -23.55
N GLY A 191 -18.74 16.69 -22.46
CA GLY A 191 -20.15 16.83 -22.12
C GLY A 191 -20.47 18.31 -22.02
N GLY A 192 -21.38 18.78 -22.87
CA GLY A 192 -21.84 20.16 -22.84
C GLY A 192 -22.36 20.48 -21.44
N ARG A 193 -21.87 21.58 -20.89
CA ARG A 193 -22.44 22.23 -19.70
C ARG A 193 -23.93 22.43 -20.01
N ARG A 194 -24.83 21.71 -19.34
CA ARG A 194 -26.25 22.09 -19.31
C ARG A 194 -26.31 23.31 -18.40
N ASP A 195 -26.41 24.48 -19.01
CA ASP A 195 -26.90 25.66 -18.33
C ASP A 195 -28.37 25.38 -17.97
N GLU A 196 -28.65 25.21 -16.69
CA GLU A 196 -30.02 25.25 -16.17
C GLU A 196 -30.39 26.72 -16.00
N ALA A 197 -31.41 27.13 -16.75
CA ALA A 197 -32.14 28.39 -16.61
C ALA A 197 -33.27 28.23 -15.60
#